data_AF-A0A519L0V0-F1
#
_entry.id   AF-A0A519L0V0-F1
#
_cell.length_a   1.000
_cell.length_b   1.000
_cell.length_c   1.000
_cell.angle_alpha   90.00
_cell.angle_beta   90.00
_cell.angle_gamma   90.00
#
_symmetry.space_group_name_H-M   'P 1'
#
loop_
_entity.id
_entity.type
_entity.pdbx_description
1 polymer ?
#
loop_
_entity_poly.entity_id
_entity_poly.type
_entity_poly.pdbx_seq_one_letter_code
_entity_poly.pdbx_strand_id
1 'polypeptide(L)'
;LQEETGVTSIDLLARTDGWIAYDFPKDYGGSKQARGYLGQKQVWFAYRFTGEESEIDLAAHEVEFDAWRWGRLDEACDLIVPFKRPAYEKVVAAFSVFAA
;
A
#
# COMPACT_ATOMS: atom_id res chain seq x y z
N LEU A 1 -8.60 -0.14 5.28
CA LEU A 1 -7.67 -0.69 6.28
C LEU A 1 -8.37 -1.80 7.05
N GLN A 2 -9.41 -1.48 7.82
CA GLN A 2 -10.25 -2.49 8.48
C GLN A 2 -10.78 -3.57 7.52
N GLU A 3 -11.36 -3.16 6.38
CA GLU A 3 -11.92 -4.12 5.42
C GLU A 3 -10.88 -5.13 4.91
N GLU A 4 -9.65 -4.70 4.62
CA GLU A 4 -8.63 -5.56 3.99
C GLU A 4 -7.70 -6.29 4.98
N THR A 5 -7.68 -5.88 6.25
CA THR A 5 -6.67 -6.37 7.24
C THR A 5 -7.22 -6.61 8.64
N GLY A 6 -8.48 -6.26 8.93
CA GLY A 6 -9.05 -6.29 10.28
C GLY A 6 -8.58 -5.16 11.20
N VAL A 7 -7.50 -4.44 10.84
CA VAL A 7 -6.85 -3.45 11.72
C VAL A 7 -7.71 -2.20 11.95
N THR A 8 -7.89 -1.88 13.23
CA THR A 8 -8.57 -0.69 13.76
C THR A 8 -7.73 0.11 14.76
N SER A 9 -6.84 -0.55 15.51
CA SER A 9 -5.97 0.08 16.51
C SER A 9 -4.78 0.78 15.84
N ILE A 10 -5.01 2.02 15.38
CA ILE A 10 -4.03 2.80 14.62
C ILE A 10 -4.05 4.30 14.97
N ASP A 11 -2.87 4.91 14.91
CA ASP A 11 -2.69 6.36 14.94
C ASP A 11 -2.21 6.87 13.58
N LEU A 12 -2.84 7.90 13.04
CA LEU A 12 -2.35 8.55 11.81
C LEU A 12 -1.06 9.31 12.09
N LEU A 13 0.01 8.98 11.34
CA LEU A 13 1.30 9.68 11.41
C LEU A 13 1.40 10.78 10.35
N ALA A 14 1.06 10.44 9.10
CA ALA A 14 1.21 11.35 7.98
C ALA A 14 0.39 10.92 6.77
N ARG A 15 0.33 11.83 5.79
CA ARG A 15 -0.23 11.65 4.46
C ARG A 15 0.76 12.21 3.44
N THR A 16 0.82 11.66 2.23
CA THR A 16 1.63 12.24 1.15
C THR A 16 1.12 13.62 0.73
N ASP A 17 2.04 14.51 0.36
CA ASP A 17 1.74 15.81 -0.22
C ASP A 17 1.22 15.65 -1.66
N GLY A 18 -0.09 15.40 -1.75
CA GLY A 18 -0.79 15.24 -3.02
C GLY A 18 -0.76 13.80 -3.55
N TRP A 19 -0.87 13.70 -4.87
CA TRP A 19 -1.09 12.45 -5.59
C TRP A 19 0.23 11.85 -6.09
N ILE A 20 0.39 10.55 -5.86
CA ILE A 20 1.40 9.70 -6.51
C ILE A 20 0.69 8.94 -7.63
N ALA A 21 1.14 9.14 -8.86
CA ALA A 21 0.57 8.50 -10.04
C ALA A 21 1.51 7.47 -10.66
N TYR A 22 0.94 6.41 -11.22
CA TYR A 22 1.64 5.46 -12.07
C TYR A 22 0.71 4.97 -13.18
N ASP A 23 1.31 4.57 -14.31
CA ASP A 23 0.58 4.03 -15.46
C ASP A 23 0.57 2.49 -15.41
N PHE A 24 -0.47 1.90 -16.00
CA PHE A 24 -0.50 0.47 -16.26
C PHE A 24 0.39 0.13 -17.46
N PRO A 25 1.15 -0.99 -17.40
CA PRO A 25 1.79 -1.55 -18.59
C PRO A 25 0.78 -1.81 -19.71
N LYS A 26 1.23 -1.74 -20.97
CA LYS A 26 0.37 -2.02 -22.14
C LYS A 26 -0.35 -3.38 -22.06
N ASP A 27 0.27 -4.35 -21.40
CA ASP A 27 -0.25 -5.72 -21.28
C ASP A 27 -0.70 -6.07 -19.85
N TYR A 28 -1.07 -5.08 -19.02
CA TYR A 28 -1.48 -5.31 -17.62
C TYR A 28 -2.69 -6.25 -17.49
N GLY A 29 -3.55 -6.32 -18.51
CA GLY A 29 -4.65 -7.30 -18.62
C GLY A 29 -5.75 -7.18 -17.55
N GLY A 30 -5.64 -6.21 -16.64
CA GLY A 30 -6.55 -6.03 -15.51
C GLY A 30 -7.88 -5.38 -15.90
N SER A 31 -8.92 -5.66 -15.11
CA SER A 31 -10.28 -5.12 -15.29
C SER A 31 -10.34 -3.60 -15.42
N LYS A 32 -9.44 -2.87 -14.74
CA LYS A 32 -9.32 -1.40 -14.84
C LYS A 32 -8.78 -0.98 -16.21
N GLN A 33 -7.77 -1.66 -16.73
CA GLN A 33 -7.24 -1.36 -18.07
C GLN A 33 -8.28 -1.65 -19.16
N ALA A 34 -9.04 -2.74 -19.01
CA ALA A 34 -10.14 -3.08 -19.92
C ALA A 34 -11.26 -2.01 -19.95
N ARG A 35 -11.42 -1.22 -18.89
CA ARG A 35 -12.34 -0.07 -18.82
C ARG A 35 -11.75 1.24 -19.37
N GLY A 36 -10.56 1.20 -19.97
CA GLY A 36 -9.90 2.35 -20.59
C GLY A 36 -9.08 3.21 -19.63
N TYR A 37 -8.88 2.80 -18.38
CA TYR A 37 -8.01 3.52 -17.45
C TYR A 37 -6.54 3.30 -17.80
N LEU A 38 -5.78 4.40 -17.85
CA LEU A 38 -4.34 4.38 -18.17
C LEU A 38 -3.45 4.04 -16.97
N GLY A 39 -3.96 4.19 -15.75
CA GLY A 39 -3.18 4.08 -14.53
C GLY A 39 -3.99 4.38 -13.29
N GLN A 40 -3.31 4.67 -12.19
CA GLN A 40 -3.92 5.11 -10.94
C GLN A 40 -3.22 6.34 -10.38
N LYS A 41 -3.99 7.18 -9.69
CA LYS A 41 -3.49 8.24 -8.81
C LYS A 41 -3.87 7.86 -7.39
N GLN A 42 -2.90 7.88 -6.49
CA GLN A 42 -3.08 7.46 -5.11
C GLN A 42 -2.56 8.53 -4.15
N VAL A 43 -3.29 8.72 -3.06
CA VAL A 43 -2.81 9.42 -1.87
C VAL A 43 -2.47 8.33 -0.86
N TRP A 44 -1.28 8.42 -0.27
CA TRP A 44 -0.84 7.43 0.72
C TRP A 44 -0.90 8.01 2.13
N PHE A 45 -1.11 7.13 3.10
CA PHE A 45 -1.17 7.44 4.52
C PHE A 45 -0.22 6.50 5.27
N ALA A 46 0.49 7.04 6.25
CA ALA A 46 1.30 6.28 7.18
C ALA A 46 0.57 6.22 8.52
N TYR A 47 0.43 5.01 9.06
CA TYR A 47 -0.18 4.76 10.36
C TYR A 47 0.82 4.08 11.28
N ARG A 48 0.74 4.38 12.58
CA ARG A 48 1.34 3.57 13.64
C ARG A 48 0.31 2.55 14.07
N PHE A 49 0.67 1.27 14.00
CA PHE A 49 -0.13 0.22 14.63
C PHE A 49 0.08 0.25 16.14
N THR A 50 -1.01 0.28 16.90
CA THR A 50 -1.02 0.34 18.38
C THR A 50 -1.77 -0.82 19.03
N GLY A 51 -2.22 -1.79 18.22
CA GLY A 51 -2.91 -2.99 18.67
C GLY A 51 -1.98 -4.18 18.90
N GLU A 52 -2.60 -5.34 19.08
CA GLU A 52 -1.96 -6.64 19.19
C GLU A 52 -1.94 -7.33 17.83
N GLU A 53 -0.90 -8.09 17.48
CA GLU A 53 -0.81 -8.76 16.16
C GLU A 53 -1.99 -9.69 15.85
N SER A 54 -2.66 -10.22 16.87
CA SER A 54 -3.88 -11.03 16.72
C SER A 54 -5.06 -10.25 16.12
N GLU A 55 -4.99 -8.92 16.06
CA GLU A 55 -5.98 -8.07 15.39
C GLU A 55 -5.87 -8.13 13.86
N ILE A 56 -4.71 -8.55 13.33
CA ILE A 56 -4.50 -8.63 11.88
C ILE A 56 -5.14 -9.91 11.36
N ASP A 57 -6.34 -9.76 10.79
CA ASP A 57 -7.13 -10.83 10.19
C ASP A 57 -7.37 -10.55 8.71
N LEU A 58 -6.65 -11.28 7.85
CA LEU A 58 -6.77 -11.17 6.38
C LEU A 58 -8.04 -11.85 5.83
N ALA A 59 -8.77 -12.59 6.66
CA ALA A 59 -9.99 -13.31 6.29
C ALA A 59 -11.27 -12.61 6.77
N ALA A 60 -11.16 -11.42 7.36
CA ALA A 60 -12.30 -10.69 7.92
C ALA A 60 -13.35 -10.29 6.87
N HIS A 61 -12.94 -10.06 5.61
CA HIS A 61 -13.82 -9.67 4.49
C HIS A 61 -13.43 -10.33 3.15
N GLU A 62 -13.67 -9.66 2.01
CA GLU A 62 -13.21 -10.13 0.69
C GLU A 62 -11.68 -10.25 0.72
N VAL A 63 -11.18 -11.46 0.47
CA VAL A 63 -9.76 -11.76 0.67
C VAL A 63 -8.92 -11.15 -0.46
N GLU A 64 -8.25 -10.03 -0.17
CA GLU A 64 -7.22 -9.45 -1.07
C GLU A 64 -5.83 -10.07 -0.84
N PHE A 65 -5.53 -10.52 0.39
CA PHE A 65 -4.20 -11.00 0.80
C PHE A 65 -4.27 -12.40 1.43
N ASP A 66 -3.26 -13.24 1.15
CA ASP A 66 -3.13 -14.61 1.68
C ASP A 66 -2.15 -14.71 2.87
N ALA A 67 -1.17 -13.81 2.95
CA ALA A 67 -0.16 -13.79 3.99
C ALA A 67 0.32 -12.36 4.27
N TRP A 68 0.83 -12.14 5.49
CA TRP A 68 1.48 -10.90 5.89
C TRP A 68 2.72 -11.18 6.74
N ARG A 69 3.63 -10.20 6.79
CA ARG A 69 4.72 -10.12 7.76
C ARG A 69 5.05 -8.66 8.01
N TRP A 70 5.64 -8.35 9.16
CA TRP A 70 6.32 -7.08 9.32
C TRP A 70 7.54 -7.00 8.40
N GLY A 71 7.77 -5.79 7.89
CA GLY A 71 8.85 -5.52 6.99
C GLY A 71 9.39 -4.11 7.15
N ARG A 72 10.65 -3.92 6.76
CA ARG A 72 11.23 -2.58 6.72
C ARG A 72 10.60 -1.78 5.59
N LEU A 73 10.39 -0.49 5.80
CA LEU A 73 9.78 0.35 4.77
C LEU A 73 10.61 0.37 3.46
N ASP A 74 11.94 0.35 3.57
CA ASP A 74 12.85 0.40 2.41
C ASP A 74 12.80 -0.87 1.55
N GLU A 75 12.53 -2.03 2.13
CA GLU A 75 12.42 -3.29 1.39
C GLU A 75 11.17 -3.36 0.49
N ALA A 76 10.16 -2.52 0.76
CA ALA A 76 8.90 -2.52 0.01
C ALA A 76 9.11 -2.25 -1.50
N CYS A 77 10.13 -1.45 -1.83
CA CYS A 77 10.50 -1.18 -3.22
C CYS A 77 10.96 -2.44 -3.96
N ASP A 78 11.57 -3.40 -3.27
CA ASP A 78 12.07 -4.63 -3.87
C ASP A 78 11.01 -5.71 -4.01
N LEU A 79 10.00 -5.69 -3.14
CA LEU A 79 8.89 -6.64 -3.13
C LEU A 79 7.77 -6.28 -4.12
N ILE A 80 7.63 -5.00 -4.47
CA ILE A 80 6.54 -4.56 -5.33
C ILE A 80 6.74 -4.92 -6.80
N VAL A 81 5.63 -5.11 -7.52
CA VAL A 81 5.63 -5.28 -8.98
C VAL A 81 6.38 -4.14 -9.69
N PRO A 82 7.20 -4.43 -10.72
CA PRO A 82 8.16 -3.47 -11.26
C PRO A 82 7.60 -2.11 -11.68
N PHE A 83 6.42 -2.08 -12.34
CA PHE A 83 5.85 -0.84 -12.85
C PHE A 83 5.36 0.12 -11.74
N LYS A 84 5.15 -0.38 -10.51
CA LYS A 84 4.80 0.45 -9.35
C LYS A 84 6.01 0.92 -8.55
N ARG A 85 7.21 0.39 -8.81
CA ARG A 85 8.42 0.69 -8.04
C ARG A 85 8.69 2.20 -7.90
N PRO A 86 8.60 3.04 -8.96
CA PRO A 86 8.81 4.49 -8.82
C PRO A 86 7.76 5.18 -7.93
N ALA A 87 6.55 4.62 -7.83
CA ALA A 87 5.53 5.12 -6.90
C ALA A 87 5.90 4.75 -5.46
N TYR A 88 6.37 3.52 -5.23
CA TYR A 88 6.81 3.06 -3.91
C TYR A 88 8.05 3.80 -3.42
N GLU A 89 9.02 4.10 -4.29
CA GLU A 89 10.17 4.93 -3.95
C GLU A 89 9.76 6.31 -3.39
N LYS A 90 8.71 6.92 -3.96
CA LYS A 90 8.16 8.18 -3.45
C LYS A 90 7.46 8.00 -2.10
N VAL A 91 6.77 6.89 -1.89
CA VAL A 91 6.13 6.56 -0.60
C VAL A 91 7.20 6.35 0.49
N VAL A 92 8.24 5.57 0.19
CA VAL A 92 9.38 5.34 1.10
C VAL A 92 10.05 6.68 1.43
N ALA A 93 10.35 7.51 0.43
CA ALA A 93 10.93 8.82 0.66
C ALA A 93 10.06 9.69 1.58
N ALA A 94 8.74 9.72 1.34
CA ALA A 94 7.79 10.53 2.11
C ALA A 94 7.67 10.08 3.59
N PHE A 95 7.83 8.79 3.88
CA PHE A 95 7.57 8.25 5.22
C PHE A 95 8.81 7.71 5.95
N SER A 96 9.99 7.77 5.32
CA SER A 96 11.26 7.32 5.92
C SER A 96 11.54 7.90 7.30
N VAL A 97 11.10 9.14 7.57
CA VAL A 97 11.23 9.81 8.87
C VAL A 97 10.50 9.07 10.02
N PHE A 98 9.51 8.25 9.70
CA PHE A 98 8.75 7.46 10.68
C PHE A 98 9.23 6.01 10.80
N ALA A 99 10.18 5.59 9.96
CA ALA A 99 10.63 4.20 9.83
C ALA A 99 12.05 3.96 10.36
N ALA A 100 12.59 4.90 11.13
CA ALA A 100 13.89 4.81 11.80
C ALA A 100 13.83 4.01 13.10
#